data_AF-A0A679FC65-F1
#
_entry.id   AF-A0A679FC65-F1
#
_cell.length_a   1.000
_cell.length_b   1.000
_cell.length_c   1.000
_cell.angle_alpha   90.00
_cell.angle_beta   90.00
_cell.angle_gamma   90.00
#
_symmetry.space_group_name_H-M   'P 1'
#
loop_
_entity.id
_entity.type
_entity.pdbx_description
1 polymer ?
#
loop_
_entity_poly.entity_id
_entity_poly.type
_entity_poly.pdbx_seq_one_letter_code
_entity_poly.pdbx_strand_id
1 'polypeptide(L)'
;MPADTAYIEDRRKRFITIGGCSTYESGIRLNEGLFQSRGHLWRRPTISLVADPIEKIDSRFSCLPPQFLTYLVNDAKKLHLQNLLETDAEVLVFDITRDLRSGVVALSETQFVIDPLEGINILEGLTPETMNQEVFDKVFKGGERISFHANWARFFPLWKRAFARSIEILSKKFSRLVLLEHYFTCKVNGVPYTYDFAPGAAEMANIALEKMYDFARSFDCVSFVSLPRKLFITGREAPWGGPSDTHYLPEVYLLYAEKTAQLLFPDREDGSRAIIDQLFLRAAERDDLILQIQALTAERDQLATDNAAFAAARDAALAERDEMRARLEGAADDTLTPRDDHAATAAENDADLVEQVSATIETRVIRAERDAALAEKAAAVAERALALYEREAMRRERDAAVVDRDRILGENAAMAAEWSKEAHEKEAMRAERDKAVADAHAFAADRDRVLAESAALLVERDRASGEIDEIIGQLEAALAHSEELAAERDRLAAEKAALISERDDARRRSLVDAQ
;
A
#
# COMPACT_ATOMS: atom_id res chain seq x y z
N MET A 1 14.22 -18.09 29.92
CA MET A 1 12.85 -18.45 29.53
C MET A 1 12.67 -18.16 28.05
N PRO A 2 12.62 -19.18 27.17
CA PRO A 2 12.38 -18.98 25.74
C PRO A 2 11.16 -19.78 25.22
N ALA A 3 10.16 -20.08 26.07
CA ALA A 3 9.02 -20.92 25.69
C ALA A 3 7.78 -20.15 25.18
N ASP A 4 7.72 -18.81 25.34
CA ASP A 4 6.47 -18.06 25.10
C ASP A 4 6.32 -17.45 23.71
N THR A 5 7.39 -17.26 22.93
CA THR A 5 7.27 -16.63 21.60
C THR A 5 6.70 -17.58 20.55
N ALA A 6 7.11 -18.84 20.55
CA ALA A 6 6.59 -19.86 19.62
C ALA A 6 5.12 -20.25 19.92
N TYR A 7 4.67 -20.12 21.18
CA TYR A 7 3.31 -20.46 21.59
C TYR A 7 2.30 -19.34 21.27
N ILE A 8 2.77 -18.10 21.08
CA ILE A 8 1.94 -16.94 20.73
C ILE A 8 1.70 -16.84 19.21
N GLU A 9 2.64 -17.30 18.37
CA GLU A 9 2.47 -17.26 16.90
C GLU A 9 1.34 -18.16 16.39
N ASP A 10 1.10 -19.31 17.02
CA ASP A 10 0.11 -20.31 16.60
C ASP A 10 -1.35 -19.93 16.94
N ARG A 11 -1.56 -18.83 17.66
CA ARG A 11 -2.90 -18.33 18.06
C ARG A 11 -3.31 -17.02 17.40
N ARG A 12 -2.46 -16.42 16.58
CA ARG A 12 -2.80 -15.15 15.89
C ARG A 12 -3.81 -15.42 14.79
N LYS A 13 -4.86 -14.59 14.73
CA LYS A 13 -5.79 -14.66 13.60
C LYS A 13 -5.05 -14.24 12.34
N ARG A 14 -5.06 -15.12 11.34
CA ARG A 14 -4.48 -14.85 10.02
C ARG A 14 -5.47 -14.06 9.19
N PHE A 15 -5.05 -12.94 8.65
CA PHE A 15 -5.91 -12.09 7.83
C PHE A 15 -5.24 -11.73 6.51
N ILE A 16 -6.06 -11.44 5.51
CA ILE A 16 -5.62 -10.83 4.25
C ILE A 16 -6.44 -9.56 4.03
N THR A 17 -5.84 -8.58 3.36
CA THR A 17 -6.53 -7.34 3.01
C THR A 17 -6.72 -7.18 1.50
N ILE A 18 -7.82 -6.56 1.09
CA ILE A 18 -8.07 -6.17 -0.31
C ILE A 18 -8.56 -4.73 -0.34
N GLY A 19 -7.97 -3.88 -1.16
CA GLY A 19 -8.52 -2.55 -1.39
C GLY A 19 -7.48 -1.52 -1.79
N GLY A 20 -7.73 -0.27 -1.41
CA GLY A 20 -6.84 0.85 -1.66
C GLY A 20 -5.81 1.09 -0.55
N CYS A 21 -5.14 2.24 -0.64
CA CYS A 21 -4.15 2.71 0.34
C CYS A 21 -4.69 2.66 1.77
N SER A 22 -5.95 3.07 1.99
CA SER A 22 -6.55 3.12 3.32
C SER A 22 -6.67 1.74 3.98
N THR A 23 -7.03 0.72 3.21
CA THR A 23 -7.17 -0.65 3.70
C THR A 23 -5.82 -1.31 3.88
N TYR A 24 -4.85 -0.98 3.03
CA TYR A 24 -3.46 -1.40 3.25
C TYR A 24 -2.89 -0.84 4.55
N GLU A 25 -3.03 0.47 4.78
CA GLU A 25 -2.56 1.11 6.02
C GLU A 25 -3.23 0.51 7.24
N SER A 26 -4.55 0.34 7.20
CA SER A 26 -5.30 -0.31 8.27
C SER A 26 -4.79 -1.74 8.50
N GLY A 27 -4.44 -2.46 7.42
CA GLY A 27 -3.83 -3.79 7.47
C GLY A 27 -2.45 -3.82 8.11
N ILE A 28 -1.58 -2.85 7.79
CA ILE A 28 -0.27 -2.70 8.45
C ILE A 28 -0.47 -2.53 9.95
N ARG A 29 -1.34 -1.60 10.36
CA ARG A 29 -1.60 -1.31 11.77
C ARG A 29 -2.27 -2.48 12.50
N LEU A 30 -3.09 -3.25 11.79
CA LEU A 30 -3.71 -4.46 12.35
C LEU A 30 -2.68 -5.57 12.63
N ASN A 31 -1.57 -5.62 11.88
CA ASN A 31 -0.54 -6.65 12.01
C ASN A 31 0.29 -6.55 13.32
N GLU A 32 -0.03 -5.62 14.22
CA GLU A 32 0.63 -5.45 15.50
C GLU A 32 0.04 -6.42 16.56
N GLY A 33 0.82 -7.43 16.95
CA GLY A 33 0.50 -8.31 18.08
C GLY A 33 -0.42 -9.50 17.76
N LEU A 34 -1.75 -9.32 17.80
CA LEU A 34 -2.74 -10.42 17.80
C LEU A 34 -3.08 -11.01 16.42
N PHE A 35 -2.52 -10.42 15.37
CA PHE A 35 -2.83 -10.76 13.99
C PHE A 35 -1.56 -11.12 13.22
N GLN A 36 -1.74 -11.90 12.17
CA GLN A 36 -0.70 -12.20 11.21
C GLN A 36 -1.21 -11.90 9.80
N SER A 37 -0.63 -10.89 9.17
CA SER A 37 -0.95 -10.53 7.79
C SER A 37 -0.45 -11.62 6.83
N ARG A 38 -1.32 -12.02 5.90
CA ARG A 38 -1.00 -12.86 4.73
C ARG A 38 -0.80 -12.03 3.45
N GLY A 39 -0.72 -10.71 3.61
CA GLY A 39 -0.48 -9.77 2.54
C GLY A 39 -1.69 -8.89 2.24
N HIS A 40 -1.55 -8.16 1.14
CA HIS A 40 -2.53 -7.22 0.66
C HIS A 40 -2.66 -7.30 -0.86
N LEU A 41 -3.89 -7.46 -1.36
CA LEU A 41 -4.17 -7.36 -2.78
C LEU A 41 -4.39 -5.90 -3.17
N TRP A 42 -3.29 -5.25 -3.55
CA TRP A 42 -3.22 -3.82 -3.83
C TRP A 42 -4.08 -3.39 -5.03
N ARG A 43 -4.89 -2.34 -4.81
CA ARG A 43 -5.72 -1.63 -5.81
C ARG A 43 -6.73 -2.51 -6.54
N ARG A 44 -7.28 -3.52 -5.87
CA ARG A 44 -8.28 -4.42 -6.46
C ARG A 44 -9.70 -4.01 -6.09
N PRO A 45 -10.53 -3.56 -7.05
CA PRO A 45 -11.94 -3.32 -6.79
C PRO A 45 -12.68 -4.66 -6.64
N THR A 46 -13.65 -4.71 -5.73
CA THR A 46 -14.40 -5.95 -5.42
C THR A 46 -15.23 -6.43 -6.61
N ILE A 47 -15.66 -5.50 -7.47
CA ILE A 47 -16.41 -5.79 -8.69
C ILE A 47 -15.63 -6.67 -9.68
N SER A 48 -14.29 -6.60 -9.66
CA SER A 48 -13.45 -7.35 -10.62
C SER A 48 -13.21 -8.81 -10.20
N LEU A 49 -13.35 -9.12 -8.91
CA LEU A 49 -13.19 -10.49 -8.38
C LEU A 49 -14.08 -11.50 -9.10
N VAL A 50 -15.26 -11.06 -9.53
CA VAL A 50 -16.28 -11.89 -10.19
C VAL A 50 -16.68 -11.40 -11.57
N ALA A 51 -15.89 -10.50 -12.17
CA ALA A 51 -16.04 -10.22 -13.60
C ALA A 51 -16.01 -11.56 -14.37
N ASP A 52 -16.71 -11.69 -15.48
CA ASP A 52 -16.67 -12.96 -16.21
C ASP A 52 -15.29 -13.14 -16.88
N PRO A 53 -14.77 -14.39 -16.98
CA PRO A 53 -13.55 -14.65 -17.71
C PRO A 53 -13.69 -14.20 -19.15
N ILE A 54 -12.68 -13.52 -19.67
CA ILE A 54 -12.57 -13.32 -21.11
C ILE A 54 -11.93 -14.58 -21.68
N GLU A 55 -12.72 -15.38 -22.38
CA GLU A 55 -12.22 -16.53 -23.14
C GLU A 55 -11.07 -16.08 -24.05
N LYS A 56 -9.90 -16.76 -23.95
CA LYS A 56 -8.65 -16.46 -24.68
C LYS A 56 -8.47 -14.97 -24.98
N ILE A 57 -7.89 -14.21 -24.02
CA ILE A 57 -7.51 -12.78 -24.14
C ILE A 57 -7.52 -12.33 -25.60
N ASP A 58 -8.62 -11.66 -25.98
CA ASP A 58 -8.90 -11.26 -27.35
C ASP A 58 -7.63 -10.71 -28.01
N SER A 59 -7.33 -11.12 -29.24
CA SER A 59 -6.16 -10.64 -29.97
C SER A 59 -6.08 -9.11 -30.04
N ARG A 60 -7.21 -8.40 -29.95
CA ARG A 60 -7.27 -6.93 -29.85
C ARG A 60 -6.55 -6.41 -28.61
N PHE A 61 -6.48 -7.18 -27.53
CA PHE A 61 -5.76 -6.77 -26.33
C PHE A 61 -4.25 -6.83 -26.47
N SER A 62 -3.71 -7.50 -27.50
CA SER A 62 -2.26 -7.58 -27.73
C SER A 62 -1.60 -6.23 -28.05
N CYS A 63 -2.38 -5.21 -28.46
CA CYS A 63 -1.87 -3.87 -28.71
C CYS A 63 -1.82 -2.98 -27.47
N LEU A 64 -2.27 -3.48 -26.31
CA LEU A 64 -2.23 -2.76 -25.05
C LEU A 64 -0.83 -2.78 -24.42
N PRO A 65 -0.50 -1.77 -23.60
CA PRO A 65 0.74 -1.78 -22.81
C PRO A 65 0.89 -3.08 -22.00
N PRO A 66 2.10 -3.67 -21.91
CA PRO A 66 2.32 -4.95 -21.24
C PRO A 66 1.78 -5.02 -19.80
N GLN A 67 1.84 -3.90 -19.07
CA GLN A 67 1.32 -3.79 -17.71
C GLN A 67 -0.21 -3.91 -17.66
N PHE A 68 -0.91 -3.27 -18.60
CA PHE A 68 -2.36 -3.39 -18.72
C PHE A 68 -2.75 -4.79 -19.20
N LEU A 69 -2.01 -5.35 -20.17
CA LEU A 69 -2.23 -6.72 -20.62
C LEU A 69 -2.07 -7.71 -19.47
N THR A 70 -1.03 -7.56 -18.63
CA THR A 70 -0.82 -8.38 -17.43
C THR A 70 -1.98 -8.24 -16.45
N TYR A 71 -2.46 -7.01 -16.22
CA TYR A 71 -3.64 -6.79 -15.38
C TYR A 71 -4.87 -7.50 -15.94
N LEU A 72 -5.15 -7.34 -17.23
CA LEU A 72 -6.28 -7.93 -17.91
C LEU A 72 -6.19 -9.46 -17.95
N VAL A 73 -4.98 -10.02 -18.12
CA VAL A 73 -4.73 -11.46 -18.00
C VAL A 73 -5.08 -11.94 -16.59
N ASN A 74 -4.61 -11.24 -15.56
CA ASN A 74 -4.84 -11.63 -14.18
C ASN A 74 -6.33 -11.52 -13.81
N ASP A 75 -7.01 -10.47 -14.29
CA ASP A 75 -8.44 -10.28 -14.07
C ASP A 75 -9.26 -11.31 -14.86
N ALA A 76 -8.96 -11.54 -16.15
CA ALA A 76 -9.64 -12.53 -16.99
C ALA A 76 -9.45 -13.96 -16.48
N LYS A 77 -8.25 -14.30 -15.98
CA LYS A 77 -7.97 -15.61 -15.36
C LYS A 77 -8.46 -15.72 -13.91
N LYS A 78 -9.02 -14.66 -13.33
CA LYS A 78 -9.46 -14.60 -11.93
C LYS A 78 -8.35 -14.96 -10.94
N LEU A 79 -7.09 -14.65 -11.27
CA LEU A 79 -5.95 -14.98 -10.40
C LEU A 79 -6.10 -14.31 -9.03
N HIS A 80 -6.71 -13.13 -8.95
CA HIS A 80 -6.95 -12.45 -7.67
C HIS A 80 -7.92 -13.22 -6.77
N LEU A 81 -9.00 -13.74 -7.34
CA LEU A 81 -9.92 -14.59 -6.60
C LEU A 81 -9.26 -15.90 -6.22
N GLN A 82 -8.50 -16.53 -7.12
CA GLN A 82 -7.73 -17.73 -6.81
C GLN A 82 -6.75 -17.51 -5.66
N ASN A 83 -5.96 -16.43 -5.70
CA ASN A 83 -5.03 -16.06 -4.62
C ASN A 83 -5.75 -15.89 -3.27
N LEU A 84 -6.97 -15.35 -3.26
CA LEU A 84 -7.79 -15.24 -2.03
C LEU A 84 -8.33 -16.59 -1.54
N LEU A 85 -8.64 -17.50 -2.46
CA LEU A 85 -9.15 -18.83 -2.10
C LEU A 85 -8.01 -19.77 -1.65
N GLU A 86 -6.79 -19.54 -2.15
CA GLU A 86 -5.60 -20.33 -1.84
C GLU A 86 -4.84 -19.87 -0.60
N THR A 87 -5.01 -18.61 -0.16
CA THR A 87 -4.40 -18.14 1.11
C THR A 87 -4.93 -18.92 2.32
N ASP A 88 -4.11 -19.09 3.34
CA ASP A 88 -4.48 -19.68 4.63
C ASP A 88 -5.07 -18.64 5.61
N ALA A 89 -5.36 -17.42 5.15
CA ALA A 89 -6.05 -16.41 5.94
C ALA A 89 -7.48 -16.84 6.29
N GLU A 90 -7.88 -16.56 7.53
CA GLU A 90 -9.19 -16.89 8.10
C GLU A 90 -10.14 -15.69 8.06
N VAL A 91 -9.58 -14.48 8.03
CA VAL A 91 -10.28 -13.21 8.02
C VAL A 91 -9.93 -12.43 6.75
N LEU A 92 -10.93 -11.90 6.07
CA LEU A 92 -10.74 -10.95 4.98
C LEU A 92 -11.18 -9.56 5.44
N VAL A 93 -10.27 -8.59 5.37
CA VAL A 93 -10.55 -7.16 5.62
C VAL A 93 -10.52 -6.40 4.30
N PHE A 94 -11.58 -5.68 3.96
CA PHE A 94 -11.68 -5.03 2.65
C PHE A 94 -12.47 -3.73 2.68
N ASP A 95 -12.36 -2.94 1.60
CA ASP A 95 -13.17 -1.75 1.36
C ASP A 95 -13.74 -1.75 -0.07
N ILE A 96 -14.76 -0.92 -0.31
CA ILE A 96 -15.43 -0.78 -1.62
C ILE A 96 -15.26 0.62 -2.22
N THR A 97 -14.45 1.50 -1.62
CA THR A 97 -14.26 2.86 -2.15
C THR A 97 -13.57 2.85 -3.50
N ARG A 98 -12.75 1.83 -3.74
CA ARG A 98 -12.09 1.63 -5.03
C ARG A 98 -13.08 1.33 -6.16
N ASP A 99 -14.22 0.73 -5.85
CA ASP A 99 -15.23 0.41 -6.86
C ASP A 99 -15.83 1.69 -7.48
N LEU A 100 -15.91 2.79 -6.72
CA LEU A 100 -16.34 4.08 -7.27
C LEU A 100 -15.26 4.79 -8.11
N ARG A 101 -14.00 4.42 -7.89
CA ARG A 101 -12.84 4.93 -8.63
C ARG A 101 -12.55 4.10 -9.89
N SER A 102 -13.35 3.08 -10.16
CA SER A 102 -13.12 2.14 -11.26
C SER A 102 -14.38 1.98 -12.08
N GLY A 103 -14.36 2.49 -13.30
CA GLY A 103 -15.32 2.12 -14.32
C GLY A 103 -15.11 0.68 -14.79
N VAL A 104 -16.11 0.17 -15.48
CA VAL A 104 -16.04 -1.08 -16.23
C VAL A 104 -16.42 -0.84 -17.68
N VAL A 105 -15.86 -1.64 -18.59
CA VAL A 105 -16.33 -1.76 -19.96
C VAL A 105 -17.17 -3.02 -20.05
N ALA A 106 -18.49 -2.86 -20.24
CA ALA A 106 -19.37 -3.97 -20.55
C ALA A 106 -19.15 -4.39 -22.01
N LEU A 107 -18.70 -5.62 -22.20
CA LEU A 107 -18.51 -6.25 -23.52
C LEU A 107 -19.77 -6.99 -23.97
N SER A 108 -20.57 -7.46 -23.01
CA SER A 108 -21.89 -8.07 -23.20
C SER A 108 -22.75 -7.86 -21.95
N GLU A 109 -23.93 -8.48 -21.89
CA GLU A 109 -24.80 -8.40 -20.70
C GLU A 109 -24.18 -9.01 -19.43
N THR A 110 -23.26 -9.97 -19.58
CA THR A 110 -22.61 -10.67 -18.47
C THR A 110 -21.12 -10.39 -18.39
N GLN A 111 -20.46 -10.13 -19.52
CA GLN A 111 -19.01 -9.91 -19.57
C GLN A 111 -18.66 -8.43 -19.46
N PHE A 112 -17.78 -8.12 -18.50
CA PHE A 112 -17.22 -6.80 -18.33
C PHE A 112 -15.77 -6.89 -17.86
N VAL A 113 -15.00 -5.86 -18.14
CA VAL A 113 -13.62 -5.68 -17.65
C VAL A 113 -13.49 -4.33 -16.98
N ILE A 114 -12.43 -4.12 -16.20
CA ILE A 114 -12.12 -2.79 -15.70
C ILE A 114 -11.82 -1.84 -16.85
N ASP A 115 -12.38 -0.63 -16.77
CA ASP A 115 -12.13 0.44 -17.72
C ASP A 115 -10.70 0.98 -17.54
N PRO A 116 -9.80 0.78 -18.52
CA PRO A 116 -8.42 1.28 -18.44
C PRO A 116 -8.31 2.80 -18.35
N LEU A 117 -9.27 3.55 -18.92
CA LEU A 117 -9.21 5.01 -18.93
C LEU A 117 -9.56 5.59 -17.55
N GLU A 118 -10.51 4.98 -16.84
CA GLU A 118 -10.76 5.31 -15.43
C GLU A 118 -9.77 4.60 -14.49
N GLY A 119 -9.17 3.50 -14.96
CA GLY A 119 -8.15 2.70 -14.29
C GLY A 119 -6.73 3.24 -14.40
N ILE A 120 -6.49 4.37 -15.04
CA ILE A 120 -5.12 4.84 -15.32
C ILE A 120 -4.32 5.09 -14.03
N ASN A 121 -4.99 5.56 -12.98
CA ASN A 121 -4.40 5.77 -11.65
C ASN A 121 -4.23 4.48 -10.84
N ILE A 122 -4.69 3.34 -11.37
CA ILE A 122 -4.71 2.06 -10.67
C ILE A 122 -3.60 1.12 -11.17
N LEU A 123 -3.11 1.33 -12.39
CA LEU A 123 -2.15 0.45 -13.06
C LEU A 123 -0.86 1.19 -13.37
N GLU A 124 0.23 0.70 -12.80
CA GLU A 124 1.56 1.25 -13.11
C GLU A 124 1.88 1.08 -14.61
N GLY A 125 2.46 2.12 -15.20
CA GLY A 125 2.86 2.13 -16.61
C GLY A 125 1.75 2.48 -17.60
N LEU A 126 0.51 2.66 -17.12
CA LEU A 126 -0.57 3.23 -17.93
C LEU A 126 -0.55 4.75 -17.82
N THR A 127 -0.32 5.40 -18.94
CA THR A 127 -0.27 6.87 -19.09
C THR A 127 -1.28 7.33 -20.15
N PRO A 128 -1.79 8.58 -20.09
CA PRO A 128 -2.70 9.11 -21.10
C PRO A 128 -2.16 8.98 -22.53
N GLU A 129 -0.84 8.97 -22.70
CA GLU A 129 -0.15 8.77 -23.97
C GLU A 129 -0.26 7.33 -24.46
N THR A 130 -0.06 6.36 -23.56
CA THR A 130 -0.11 4.92 -23.89
C THR A 130 -1.53 4.35 -23.99
N MET A 131 -2.51 5.01 -23.35
CA MET A 131 -3.90 4.59 -23.36
C MET A 131 -4.82 5.80 -23.45
N ASN A 132 -5.15 6.14 -24.69
CA ASN A 132 -6.05 7.23 -25.05
C ASN A 132 -7.36 6.70 -25.63
N GLN A 133 -8.29 7.61 -25.92
CA GLN A 133 -9.61 7.25 -26.45
C GLN A 133 -9.53 6.49 -27.79
N GLU A 134 -8.55 6.78 -28.66
CA GLU A 134 -8.41 6.08 -29.94
C GLU A 134 -7.99 4.62 -29.75
N VAL A 135 -7.02 4.36 -28.85
CA VAL A 135 -6.62 2.99 -28.48
C VAL A 135 -7.78 2.28 -27.81
N PHE A 136 -8.49 2.96 -26.90
CA PHE A 136 -9.68 2.43 -26.26
C PHE A 136 -10.73 1.99 -27.29
N ASP A 137 -11.10 2.87 -28.23
CA ASP A 137 -12.13 2.60 -29.24
C ASP A 137 -11.75 1.44 -30.18
N LYS A 138 -10.45 1.30 -30.48
CA LYS A 138 -9.92 0.17 -31.27
C LYS A 138 -10.02 -1.15 -30.50
N VAL A 139 -9.66 -1.15 -29.22
CA VAL A 139 -9.61 -2.35 -28.38
C VAL A 139 -11.01 -2.79 -27.97
N PHE A 140 -11.81 -1.86 -27.47
CA PHE A 140 -13.12 -2.08 -26.87
C PHE A 140 -14.26 -1.71 -27.82
N LYS A 141 -14.07 -1.85 -29.13
CA LYS A 141 -15.09 -1.50 -30.13
C LYS A 141 -16.45 -2.14 -29.80
N GLY A 142 -17.46 -1.30 -29.55
CA GLY A 142 -18.83 -1.70 -29.18
C GLY A 142 -19.04 -1.95 -27.69
N GLY A 143 -18.00 -1.86 -26.86
CA GLY A 143 -18.08 -1.95 -25.42
C GLY A 143 -18.63 -0.65 -24.81
N GLU A 144 -19.50 -0.80 -23.83
CA GLU A 144 -20.08 0.34 -23.12
C GLU A 144 -19.32 0.64 -21.84
N ARG A 145 -18.91 1.89 -21.68
CA ARG A 145 -18.32 2.38 -20.44
C ARG A 145 -19.41 2.60 -19.39
N ILE A 146 -19.31 1.88 -18.28
CA ILE A 146 -20.23 1.95 -17.15
C ILE A 146 -19.43 2.31 -15.92
N SER A 147 -19.75 3.45 -15.31
CA SER A 147 -19.06 3.90 -14.10
C SER A 147 -20.01 4.69 -13.21
N PHE A 148 -19.59 4.89 -11.96
CA PHE A 148 -20.29 5.78 -11.04
C PHE A 148 -20.45 7.19 -11.62
N HIS A 149 -19.38 7.74 -12.21
CA HIS A 149 -19.36 9.09 -12.74
C HIS A 149 -20.18 9.23 -14.03
N ALA A 150 -20.19 8.20 -14.88
CA ALA A 150 -20.87 8.26 -16.18
C ALA A 150 -22.36 7.87 -16.10
N ASN A 151 -22.72 6.77 -15.40
CA ASN A 151 -24.07 6.21 -15.45
C ASN A 151 -24.48 5.39 -14.21
N TRP A 152 -24.60 6.04 -13.05
CA TRP A 152 -25.02 5.39 -11.79
C TRP A 152 -26.20 4.39 -11.91
N ALA A 153 -27.24 4.72 -12.69
CA ALA A 153 -28.41 3.87 -12.89
C ALA A 153 -28.10 2.50 -13.51
N ARG A 154 -27.01 2.38 -14.28
CA ARG A 154 -26.50 1.12 -14.82
C ARG A 154 -25.41 0.51 -13.96
N PHE A 155 -24.52 1.36 -13.43
CA PHE A 155 -23.42 0.93 -12.58
C PHE A 155 -23.91 0.24 -11.29
N PHE A 156 -24.83 0.85 -10.55
CA PHE A 156 -25.22 0.34 -9.24
C PHE A 156 -25.89 -1.05 -9.29
N PRO A 157 -26.84 -1.35 -10.21
CA PRO A 157 -27.35 -2.71 -10.37
C PRO A 157 -26.29 -3.74 -10.75
N LEU A 158 -25.34 -3.36 -11.62
CA LEU A 158 -24.23 -4.23 -12.00
C LEU A 158 -23.33 -4.53 -10.80
N TRP A 159 -22.93 -3.49 -10.07
CA TRP A 159 -22.14 -3.60 -8.85
C TRP A 159 -22.83 -4.48 -7.80
N LYS A 160 -24.14 -4.31 -7.55
CA LYS A 160 -24.88 -5.15 -6.60
C LYS A 160 -24.80 -6.64 -6.93
N ARG A 161 -24.95 -7.01 -8.21
CA ARG A 161 -24.84 -8.42 -8.65
C ARG A 161 -23.43 -8.96 -8.43
N ALA A 162 -22.42 -8.18 -8.82
CA ALA A 162 -21.03 -8.56 -8.64
C ALA A 162 -20.67 -8.69 -7.15
N PHE A 163 -21.03 -7.71 -6.33
CA PHE A 163 -20.80 -7.74 -4.89
C PHE A 163 -21.47 -8.95 -4.24
N ALA A 164 -22.74 -9.23 -4.55
CA ALA A 164 -23.45 -10.39 -4.03
C ALA A 164 -22.74 -11.71 -4.36
N ARG A 165 -22.29 -11.88 -5.62
CA ARG A 165 -21.54 -13.06 -6.07
C ARG A 165 -20.17 -13.15 -5.38
N SER A 166 -19.47 -12.03 -5.20
CA SER A 166 -18.21 -11.99 -4.45
C SER A 166 -18.40 -12.46 -3.01
N ILE A 167 -19.41 -11.92 -2.31
CA ILE A 167 -19.71 -12.32 -0.93
C ILE A 167 -20.11 -13.79 -0.83
N GLU A 168 -20.89 -14.31 -1.78
CA GLU A 168 -21.26 -15.73 -1.82
C GLU A 168 -20.04 -16.66 -1.91
N ILE A 169 -19.03 -16.28 -2.69
CA ILE A 169 -17.80 -17.05 -2.84
C ILE A 169 -16.90 -16.88 -1.61
N LEU A 170 -16.68 -15.64 -1.17
CA LEU A 170 -15.73 -15.32 -0.10
C LEU A 170 -16.22 -15.83 1.26
N SER A 171 -17.53 -15.83 1.52
CA SER A 171 -18.11 -16.35 2.78
C SER A 171 -17.94 -17.87 2.95
N LYS A 172 -17.72 -18.62 1.86
CA LYS A 172 -17.38 -20.05 1.92
C LYS A 172 -15.92 -20.28 2.33
N LYS A 173 -15.05 -19.29 2.10
CA LYS A 173 -13.60 -19.36 2.35
C LYS A 173 -13.22 -18.76 3.71
N PHE A 174 -13.68 -17.56 3.99
CA PHE A 174 -13.27 -16.80 5.17
C PHE A 174 -14.28 -16.99 6.28
N SER A 175 -13.80 -17.28 7.48
CA SER A 175 -14.61 -17.35 8.70
C SER A 175 -15.23 -15.99 9.07
N ARG A 176 -14.58 -14.90 8.63
CA ARG A 176 -15.05 -13.53 8.86
C ARG A 176 -14.72 -12.64 7.66
N LEU A 177 -15.74 -11.91 7.20
CA LEU A 177 -15.61 -10.83 6.24
C LEU A 177 -15.78 -9.51 7.00
N VAL A 178 -14.79 -8.63 6.93
CA VAL A 178 -14.80 -7.32 7.58
C VAL A 178 -14.71 -6.23 6.53
N LEU A 179 -15.78 -5.45 6.40
CA LEU A 179 -15.89 -4.33 5.48
C LEU A 179 -15.63 -3.01 6.24
N LEU A 180 -14.60 -2.27 5.81
CA LEU A 180 -14.28 -0.96 6.33
C LEU A 180 -15.15 0.11 5.64
N GLU A 181 -15.90 0.90 6.44
CA GLU A 181 -16.75 1.98 5.92
C GLU A 181 -15.98 3.29 5.73
N HIS A 182 -15.20 3.34 4.66
CA HIS A 182 -14.45 4.52 4.25
C HIS A 182 -15.35 5.52 3.53
N TYR A 183 -15.13 6.81 3.77
CA TYR A 183 -15.78 7.90 3.05
C TYR A 183 -14.73 8.90 2.55
N PHE A 184 -14.97 9.46 1.38
CA PHE A 184 -14.12 10.50 0.81
C PHE A 184 -14.16 11.75 1.69
N THR A 185 -13.00 12.40 1.87
CA THR A 185 -12.90 13.64 2.63
C THR A 185 -12.08 14.71 1.94
N CYS A 186 -12.67 15.87 1.72
CA CYS A 186 -11.93 17.06 1.33
C CYS A 186 -11.63 17.96 2.54
N LYS A 187 -11.66 17.43 3.77
CA LYS A 187 -11.50 18.24 4.98
C LYS A 187 -10.06 18.19 5.47
N VAL A 188 -9.45 19.37 5.57
CA VAL A 188 -8.22 19.58 6.34
C VAL A 188 -8.65 20.39 7.56
N ASN A 189 -8.65 19.75 8.73
CA ASN A 189 -9.08 20.31 10.02
C ASN A 189 -10.17 21.40 9.96
N GLY A 190 -11.41 21.01 9.63
CA GLY A 190 -12.54 21.94 9.58
C GLY A 190 -12.56 22.90 8.39
N VAL A 191 -11.47 23.02 7.63
CA VAL A 191 -11.39 23.81 6.40
C VAL A 191 -11.66 22.92 5.18
N PRO A 192 -12.54 23.35 4.25
CA PRO A 192 -12.65 22.71 2.94
C PRO A 192 -11.33 22.86 2.19
N TYR A 193 -10.69 21.74 1.90
CA TYR A 193 -9.50 21.67 1.07
C TYR A 193 -9.90 21.27 -0.35
N THR A 194 -9.64 22.15 -1.31
CA THR A 194 -9.92 21.89 -2.73
C THR A 194 -8.69 21.24 -3.36
N TYR A 195 -8.80 19.95 -3.70
CA TYR A 195 -7.94 19.32 -4.71
C TYR A 195 -8.62 19.45 -6.10
N ASP A 196 -7.96 19.01 -7.18
CA ASP A 196 -8.36 19.01 -8.60
C ASP A 196 -9.72 18.34 -8.97
N PHE A 197 -10.59 18.05 -7.99
CA PHE A 197 -11.95 17.59 -8.22
C PHE A 197 -12.93 18.75 -8.32
N ALA A 198 -13.97 18.56 -9.13
CA ALA A 198 -15.12 19.47 -9.15
C ALA A 198 -15.72 19.61 -7.74
N PRO A 199 -16.10 20.83 -7.31
CA PRO A 199 -16.79 21.03 -6.04
C PRO A 199 -17.97 20.06 -5.86
N GLY A 200 -18.03 19.38 -4.70
CA GLY A 200 -19.09 18.41 -4.38
C GLY A 200 -18.87 16.99 -4.88
N ALA A 201 -17.75 16.69 -5.55
CA ALA A 201 -17.45 15.32 -6.00
C ALA A 201 -17.34 14.30 -4.85
N ALA A 202 -16.74 14.71 -3.72
CA ALA A 202 -16.63 13.87 -2.53
C ALA A 202 -18.01 13.58 -1.90
N GLU A 203 -18.86 14.61 -1.76
CA GLU A 203 -20.24 14.44 -1.29
C GLU A 203 -21.05 13.51 -2.21
N MET A 204 -20.95 13.68 -3.53
CA MET A 204 -21.60 12.79 -4.49
C MET A 204 -21.12 11.34 -4.35
N ALA A 205 -19.81 11.12 -4.24
CA ALA A 205 -19.24 9.78 -4.02
C ALA A 205 -19.71 9.20 -2.68
N ASN A 206 -19.79 10.01 -1.63
CA ASN A 206 -20.26 9.58 -0.32
C ASN A 206 -21.74 9.18 -0.30
N ILE A 207 -22.61 9.86 -1.07
CA ILE A 207 -24.02 9.46 -1.26
C ILE A 207 -24.11 8.12 -1.99
N ALA A 208 -23.24 7.88 -2.97
CA ALA A 208 -23.16 6.58 -3.65
C ALA A 208 -22.66 5.48 -2.70
N LEU A 209 -21.63 5.76 -1.90
CA LEU A 209 -21.11 4.84 -0.88
C LEU A 209 -22.17 4.48 0.15
N GLU A 210 -22.98 5.43 0.63
CA GLU A 210 -24.09 5.14 1.54
C GLU A 210 -25.00 4.05 0.96
N LYS A 211 -25.43 4.20 -0.30
CA LYS A 211 -26.28 3.22 -0.97
C LYS A 211 -25.60 1.86 -1.12
N MET A 212 -24.30 1.85 -1.40
CA MET A 212 -23.51 0.62 -1.52
C MET A 212 -23.33 -0.08 -0.17
N TYR A 213 -23.02 0.66 0.89
CA TYR A 213 -22.93 0.14 2.25
C TYR A 213 -24.28 -0.35 2.76
N ASP A 214 -25.38 0.37 2.48
CA ASP A 214 -26.74 -0.07 2.82
C ASP A 214 -27.07 -1.41 2.16
N PHE A 215 -26.71 -1.59 0.89
CA PHE A 215 -26.85 -2.89 0.24
C PHE A 215 -25.94 -3.95 0.85
N ALA A 216 -24.66 -3.63 1.13
CA ALA A 216 -23.73 -4.56 1.73
C ALA A 216 -24.17 -5.04 3.13
N ARG A 217 -24.89 -4.20 3.89
CA ARG A 217 -25.46 -4.56 5.21
C ARG A 217 -26.59 -5.58 5.12
N SER A 218 -27.10 -5.88 3.93
CA SER A 218 -28.07 -6.97 3.74
C SER A 218 -27.45 -8.38 3.83
N PHE A 219 -26.13 -8.48 3.97
CA PHE A 219 -25.41 -9.75 4.09
C PHE A 219 -24.94 -9.99 5.52
N ASP A 220 -25.58 -10.94 6.22
CA ASP A 220 -25.28 -11.26 7.63
C ASP A 220 -23.84 -11.75 7.87
N CYS A 221 -23.19 -12.29 6.84
CA CYS A 221 -21.82 -12.76 6.90
C CYS A 221 -20.77 -11.63 6.82
N VAL A 222 -21.18 -10.39 6.55
CA VAL A 222 -20.31 -9.22 6.46
C VAL A 222 -20.43 -8.41 7.74
N SER A 223 -19.30 -8.25 8.42
CA SER A 223 -19.19 -7.36 9.59
C SER A 223 -18.62 -6.01 9.19
N PHE A 224 -19.05 -4.96 9.87
CA PHE A 224 -18.71 -3.60 9.51
C PHE A 224 -17.83 -2.95 10.58
N VAL A 225 -16.84 -2.19 10.12
CA VAL A 225 -16.12 -1.24 10.96
C VAL A 225 -16.43 0.16 10.45
N SER A 226 -17.22 0.89 11.24
CA SER A 226 -17.70 2.23 10.90
C SER A 226 -17.07 3.28 11.79
N LEU A 227 -16.57 4.36 11.18
CA LEU A 227 -16.07 5.54 11.89
C LEU A 227 -16.99 6.74 11.63
N PRO A 228 -17.20 7.63 12.63
CA PRO A 228 -17.93 8.86 12.42
C PRO A 228 -17.29 9.73 11.33
N ARG A 229 -18.10 10.24 10.39
CA ARG A 229 -17.60 11.02 9.24
C ARG A 229 -16.71 12.21 9.58
N LYS A 230 -16.93 12.82 10.74
CA LYS A 230 -16.12 13.95 11.24
C LYS A 230 -14.66 13.59 11.49
N LEU A 231 -14.31 12.30 11.58
CA LEU A 231 -12.95 11.83 11.80
C LEU A 231 -12.15 11.67 10.50
N PHE A 232 -12.81 11.65 9.33
CA PHE A 232 -12.09 11.61 8.05
C PHE A 232 -11.48 12.98 7.78
N ILE A 233 -10.23 13.15 8.21
CA ILE A 233 -9.42 14.36 8.04
C ILE A 233 -8.22 13.97 7.18
N THR A 234 -7.95 14.75 6.12
CA THR A 234 -6.77 14.58 5.27
C THR A 234 -5.69 15.63 5.57
N GLY A 235 -4.47 15.41 5.08
CA GLY A 235 -3.33 16.31 5.32
C GLY A 235 -2.09 15.93 4.53
N ARG A 236 -1.05 16.78 4.61
CA ARG A 236 0.25 16.52 3.97
C ARG A 236 0.97 15.31 4.59
N GLU A 237 0.68 15.03 5.86
CA GLU A 237 1.26 13.91 6.63
C GLU A 237 0.56 12.57 6.36
N ALA A 238 -0.38 12.52 5.42
CA ALA A 238 -0.98 11.24 5.06
C ALA A 238 0.11 10.28 4.53
N PRO A 239 0.12 8.98 4.91
CA PRO A 239 1.22 8.05 4.63
C PRO A 239 1.59 7.91 3.14
N TRP A 240 0.63 8.18 2.25
CA TRP A 240 0.76 8.08 0.80
C TRP A 240 0.89 9.43 0.10
N GLY A 241 1.28 10.46 0.85
CA GLY A 241 1.23 11.84 0.42
C GLY A 241 -0.18 12.39 0.44
N GLY A 242 -0.29 13.71 0.61
CA GLY A 242 -1.56 14.39 0.64
C GLY A 242 -1.42 15.91 0.62
N PRO A 243 -2.55 16.62 0.67
CA PRO A 243 -3.88 16.10 1.02
C PRO A 243 -4.57 15.41 -0.17
N SER A 244 -5.32 14.35 0.11
CA SER A 244 -6.06 13.54 -0.87
C SER A 244 -7.35 13.02 -0.23
N ASP A 245 -8.40 12.90 -1.02
CA ASP A 245 -9.74 12.58 -0.54
C ASP A 245 -9.92 11.16 0.01
N THR A 246 -8.94 10.29 -0.22
CA THR A 246 -8.87 8.92 0.28
C THR A 246 -7.68 8.69 1.21
N HIS A 247 -6.82 9.70 1.38
CA HIS A 247 -5.67 9.63 2.25
C HIS A 247 -5.92 10.45 3.51
N TYR A 248 -6.29 9.76 4.58
CA TYR A 248 -6.51 10.35 5.90
C TYR A 248 -5.20 10.53 6.68
N LEU A 249 -5.26 11.30 7.76
CA LEU A 249 -4.21 11.33 8.77
C LEU A 249 -4.00 9.93 9.39
N PRO A 250 -2.77 9.61 9.82
CA PRO A 250 -2.40 8.27 10.32
C PRO A 250 -3.34 7.68 11.38
N GLU A 251 -3.89 8.52 12.27
CA GLU A 251 -4.74 8.12 13.39
C GLU A 251 -6.07 7.52 12.92
N VAL A 252 -6.56 7.87 11.74
CA VAL A 252 -7.78 7.28 11.18
C VAL A 252 -7.55 5.79 10.88
N TYR A 253 -6.37 5.41 10.36
CA TYR A 253 -6.04 4.00 10.10
C TYR A 253 -5.79 3.22 11.38
N LEU A 254 -5.17 3.86 12.39
CA LEU A 254 -5.05 3.27 13.73
C LEU A 254 -6.42 2.98 14.33
N LEU A 255 -7.38 3.90 14.16
CA LEU A 255 -8.74 3.71 14.65
C LEU A 255 -9.47 2.58 13.90
N TYR A 256 -9.27 2.43 12.59
CA TYR A 256 -9.77 1.27 11.85
C TYR A 256 -9.18 -0.04 12.34
N ALA A 257 -7.87 -0.10 12.56
CA ALA A 257 -7.21 -1.28 13.07
C ALA A 257 -7.70 -1.64 14.48
N GLU A 258 -7.82 -0.65 15.37
CA GLU A 258 -8.31 -0.84 16.74
C GLU A 258 -9.77 -1.32 16.77
N LYS A 259 -10.66 -0.71 15.96
CA LYS A 259 -12.06 -1.17 15.86
C LYS A 259 -12.19 -2.54 15.19
N THR A 260 -11.33 -2.87 14.23
CA THR A 260 -11.25 -4.21 13.65
C THR A 260 -10.78 -5.22 14.70
N ALA A 261 -9.79 -4.85 15.53
CA ALA A 261 -9.30 -5.70 16.61
C ALA A 261 -10.40 -6.00 17.63
N GLN A 262 -11.15 -4.99 18.07
CA GLN A 262 -12.29 -5.15 19.00
C GLN A 262 -13.40 -6.01 18.42
N LEU A 263 -13.74 -5.83 17.14
CA LEU A 263 -14.73 -6.66 16.46
C LEU A 263 -14.33 -8.14 16.45
N LEU A 264 -13.03 -8.44 16.35
CA LEU A 264 -12.50 -9.80 16.27
C LEU A 264 -12.13 -10.38 17.65
N PHE A 265 -11.92 -9.52 18.66
CA PHE A 265 -11.56 -9.83 20.04
C PHE A 265 -12.31 -8.90 21.01
N PRO A 266 -13.58 -9.21 21.35
CA PRO A 266 -14.44 -8.32 22.13
C PRO A 266 -13.96 -8.03 23.55
N ASP A 267 -13.14 -8.91 24.13
CA ASP A 267 -12.62 -8.78 25.50
C ASP A 267 -11.41 -7.82 25.59
N ARG A 268 -10.93 -7.29 24.46
CA ARG A 268 -9.81 -6.34 24.40
C ARG A 268 -10.25 -4.95 24.87
N GLU A 269 -9.38 -4.26 25.60
CA GLU A 269 -9.59 -2.87 26.04
C GLU A 269 -9.75 -1.91 24.85
N ASP A 270 -10.71 -0.99 24.93
CA ASP A 270 -10.98 -0.04 23.85
C ASP A 270 -9.98 1.12 23.83
N GLY A 271 -8.92 1.00 23.02
CA GLY A 271 -7.92 2.05 22.83
C GLY A 271 -8.39 3.25 21.98
N SER A 272 -9.60 3.21 21.42
CA SER A 272 -10.08 4.20 20.44
C SER A 272 -10.13 5.61 21.00
N ARG A 273 -10.40 5.76 22.30
CA ARG A 273 -10.54 7.08 22.91
C ARG A 273 -9.23 7.86 22.86
N ALA A 274 -8.12 7.24 23.25
CA ALA A 274 -6.80 7.86 23.20
C ALA A 274 -6.40 8.24 21.76
N ILE A 275 -6.70 7.36 20.79
CA ILE A 275 -6.43 7.61 19.36
C ILE A 275 -7.24 8.82 18.86
N ILE A 276 -8.53 8.90 19.23
CA ILE A 276 -9.40 10.02 18.85
C ILE A 276 -8.91 11.33 19.49
N ASP A 277 -8.56 11.31 20.77
CA ASP A 277 -8.07 12.51 21.47
C ASP A 277 -6.75 13.00 20.85
N GLN A 278 -5.84 12.09 20.49
CA GLN A 278 -4.60 12.42 19.78
C GLN A 278 -4.85 12.98 18.37
N LEU A 279 -5.81 12.41 17.62
CA LEU A 279 -6.19 12.92 16.29
C LEU A 279 -6.66 14.37 16.36
N PHE A 280 -7.54 14.71 17.31
CA PHE A 280 -8.04 16.07 17.46
C PHE A 280 -6.98 17.04 18.00
N LEU A 281 -6.11 16.60 18.90
CA LEU A 281 -5.01 17.41 19.40
C LEU A 281 -4.06 17.82 18.27
N ARG A 282 -3.59 16.85 17.47
CA ARG A 282 -2.72 17.13 16.32
C ARG A 282 -3.39 18.00 15.27
N ALA A 283 -4.68 17.79 15.03
CA ALA A 283 -5.44 18.65 14.13
C ALA A 283 -5.41 20.10 14.65
N ALA A 284 -5.75 20.32 15.93
CA ALA A 284 -5.76 21.65 16.55
C ALA A 284 -4.37 22.33 16.56
N GLU A 285 -3.31 21.61 16.92
CA GLU A 285 -1.92 22.12 16.86
C GLU A 285 -1.55 22.59 15.46
N ARG A 286 -2.05 21.89 14.42
CA ARG A 286 -1.80 22.27 13.02
C ARG A 286 -2.57 23.50 12.58
N ASP A 287 -3.79 23.74 13.07
CA ASP A 287 -4.51 25.00 12.77
C ASP A 287 -3.77 26.20 13.32
N ASP A 288 -3.25 26.06 14.54
CA ASP A 288 -2.44 27.10 15.17
C ASP A 288 -1.19 27.39 14.32
N LEU A 289 -0.48 26.35 13.87
CA LEU A 289 0.67 26.50 12.97
C LEU A 289 0.30 27.14 11.63
N ILE A 290 -0.85 26.81 11.04
CA ILE A 290 -1.30 27.42 9.77
C ILE A 290 -1.58 28.92 9.97
N LEU A 291 -2.24 29.29 11.06
CA LEU A 291 -2.51 30.69 11.39
C LEU A 291 -1.22 31.47 11.63
N GLN A 292 -0.25 30.87 12.33
CA GLN A 292 1.08 31.45 12.52
C GLN A 292 1.80 31.66 11.19
N ILE A 293 1.79 30.67 10.29
CA ILE A 293 2.41 30.79 8.95
C ILE A 293 1.74 31.90 8.13
N GLN A 294 0.41 32.01 8.18
CA GLN A 294 -0.32 33.08 7.50
C GLN A 294 0.04 34.46 8.07
N ALA A 295 0.12 34.59 9.39
CA ALA A 295 0.53 35.83 10.05
C ALA A 295 1.96 36.23 9.66
N LEU A 296 2.92 35.29 9.71
CA LEU A 296 4.31 35.50 9.30
C LEU A 296 4.41 35.86 7.81
N THR A 297 3.56 35.28 6.97
CA THR A 297 3.51 35.62 5.53
C THR A 297 3.03 37.06 5.33
N ALA A 298 1.99 37.49 6.04
CA ALA A 298 1.48 38.85 6.00
C ALA A 298 2.52 39.87 6.53
N GLU A 299 3.22 39.53 7.62
CA GLU A 299 4.30 40.36 8.17
C GLU A 299 5.46 40.49 7.16
N ARG A 300 5.88 39.40 6.52
CA ARG A 300 6.90 39.43 5.46
C ARG A 300 6.49 40.34 4.31
N ASP A 301 5.23 40.26 3.87
CA ASP A 301 4.73 41.07 2.75
C ASP A 301 4.65 42.57 3.12
N GLN A 302 4.33 42.87 4.38
CA GLN A 302 4.38 44.23 4.91
C GLN A 302 5.82 44.75 4.96
N LEU A 303 6.76 43.98 5.51
CA LEU A 303 8.18 44.35 5.55
C LEU A 303 8.77 44.54 4.14
N ALA A 304 8.33 43.76 3.16
CA ALA A 304 8.73 43.94 1.77
C ALA A 304 8.21 45.28 1.20
N THR A 305 6.99 45.66 1.56
CA THR A 305 6.39 46.96 1.18
C THR A 305 7.12 48.13 1.83
N ASP A 306 7.41 48.03 3.13
CA ASP A 306 8.11 49.07 3.88
C ASP A 306 9.54 49.26 3.35
N ASN A 307 10.26 48.17 3.07
CA ASN A 307 11.59 48.23 2.45
C ASN A 307 11.57 48.91 1.07
N ALA A 308 10.54 48.67 0.26
CA ALA A 308 10.39 49.36 -1.03
C ALA A 308 10.14 50.86 -0.83
N ALA A 309 9.35 51.26 0.17
CA ALA A 309 9.11 52.65 0.51
C ALA A 309 10.39 53.35 1.02
N PHE A 310 11.17 52.69 1.90
CA PHE A 310 12.45 53.22 2.38
C PHE A 310 13.46 53.39 1.24
N ALA A 311 13.53 52.45 0.30
CA ALA A 311 14.38 52.59 -0.88
C ALA A 311 13.98 53.81 -1.72
N ALA A 312 12.69 54.02 -1.96
CA ALA A 312 12.19 55.19 -2.68
C ALA A 312 12.49 56.52 -1.96
N ALA A 313 12.32 56.56 -0.63
CA ALA A 313 12.63 57.74 0.18
C ALA A 313 14.13 58.08 0.16
N ARG A 314 14.99 57.06 0.24
CA ARG A 314 16.45 57.22 0.12
C ARG A 314 16.83 57.80 -1.23
N ASP A 315 16.25 57.28 -2.31
CA ASP A 315 16.56 57.73 -3.67
C ASP A 315 16.10 59.18 -3.89
N ALA A 316 14.96 59.59 -3.33
CA ALA A 316 14.50 60.98 -3.32
C ALA A 316 15.45 61.91 -2.54
N ALA A 317 15.89 61.51 -1.34
CA ALA A 317 16.82 62.31 -0.54
C ALA A 317 18.20 62.46 -1.21
N LEU A 318 18.67 61.44 -1.94
CA LEU A 318 19.88 61.54 -2.74
C LEU A 318 19.72 62.54 -3.88
N ALA A 319 18.57 62.57 -4.55
CA ALA A 319 18.28 63.55 -5.59
C ALA A 319 18.24 64.99 -5.05
N GLU A 320 17.59 65.22 -3.90
CA GLU A 320 17.58 66.53 -3.23
C GLU A 320 18.97 66.99 -2.83
N ARG A 321 19.80 66.08 -2.29
CA ARG A 321 21.19 66.37 -1.92
C ARG A 321 22.01 66.79 -3.14
N ASP A 322 21.84 66.09 -4.26
CA ASP A 322 22.58 66.38 -5.49
C ASP A 322 22.14 67.73 -6.08
N GLU A 323 20.85 68.09 -5.99
CA GLU A 323 20.34 69.41 -6.36
C GLU A 323 20.89 70.51 -5.44
N MET A 324 20.90 70.28 -4.12
CA MET A 324 21.44 71.23 -3.15
C MET A 324 22.94 71.47 -3.35
N ARG A 325 23.71 70.41 -3.67
CA ARG A 325 25.14 70.54 -4.02
C ARG A 325 25.32 71.43 -5.24
N ALA A 326 24.51 71.25 -6.30
CA ALA A 326 24.58 72.07 -7.50
C ALA A 326 24.25 73.56 -7.21
N ARG A 327 23.29 73.83 -6.31
CA ARG A 327 22.96 75.21 -5.89
C ARG A 327 24.08 75.86 -5.08
N LEU A 328 24.70 75.13 -4.16
CA LEU A 328 25.81 75.65 -3.35
C LEU A 328 27.07 75.90 -4.20
N GLU A 329 27.34 75.04 -5.18
CA GLU A 329 28.43 75.27 -6.15
C GLU A 329 28.18 76.52 -7.01
N GLY A 330 26.91 76.85 -7.33
CA GLY A 330 26.55 78.09 -8.02
C GLY A 330 26.59 79.34 -7.13
N ALA A 331 26.27 79.23 -5.85
CA ALA A 331 26.25 80.37 -4.91
C ALA A 331 27.64 80.76 -4.40
N ALA A 332 28.60 79.83 -4.38
CA ALA A 332 29.99 80.09 -3.99
C ALA A 332 30.77 80.97 -4.99
N ASP A 333 30.24 81.15 -6.21
CA ASP A 333 30.85 81.98 -7.27
C ASP A 333 30.49 83.47 -7.13
N ASP A 334 29.48 83.83 -6.33
CA ASP A 334 28.78 85.11 -6.49
C ASP A 334 28.99 86.15 -5.36
N THR A 335 29.71 85.86 -4.27
CA THR A 335 29.82 86.84 -3.16
C THR A 335 31.15 86.84 -2.40
N LEU A 336 32.09 87.68 -2.86
CA LEU A 336 33.25 88.17 -2.12
C LEU A 336 32.99 89.56 -1.49
N THR A 337 32.72 89.58 -0.18
CA THR A 337 33.28 90.53 0.83
C THR A 337 32.82 92.03 0.84
N PRO A 338 33.14 92.87 1.87
CA PRO A 338 32.37 93.04 3.13
C PRO A 338 32.37 94.50 3.71
N ARG A 339 31.93 94.65 4.98
CA ARG A 339 32.28 95.67 6.02
C ARG A 339 31.62 97.07 5.99
N ASP A 340 31.02 97.54 7.10
CA ASP A 340 31.54 98.15 8.37
C ASP A 340 31.79 99.69 8.19
N ASP A 341 31.67 100.63 9.12
CA ASP A 341 31.96 100.71 10.55
C ASP A 341 31.18 101.91 11.18
N HIS A 342 30.10 101.69 11.93
CA HIS A 342 29.68 102.55 13.06
C HIS A 342 29.65 101.73 14.36
N ALA A 343 30.39 100.62 14.34
CA ALA A 343 30.24 99.42 15.15
C ALA A 343 31.46 99.20 16.05
N ALA A 344 32.02 100.24 16.67
CA ALA A 344 33.23 100.08 17.50
C ALA A 344 32.94 100.16 19.01
N THR A 345 31.99 101.00 19.43
CA THR A 345 31.74 101.30 20.85
C THR A 345 30.36 100.87 21.35
N ALA A 346 29.33 100.89 20.49
CA ALA A 346 28.14 100.05 20.69
C ALA A 346 28.52 98.57 20.62
N ALA A 347 29.46 98.22 19.74
CA ALA A 347 29.95 96.86 19.60
C ALA A 347 30.82 96.38 20.75
N GLU A 348 31.38 97.22 21.62
CA GLU A 348 32.19 96.73 22.76
C GLU A 348 31.27 96.28 23.91
N ASN A 349 30.24 97.07 24.24
CA ASN A 349 29.21 96.66 25.21
C ASN A 349 28.26 95.60 24.64
N ASP A 350 27.90 95.68 23.36
CA ASP A 350 27.19 94.59 22.69
C ASP A 350 28.11 93.38 22.55
N ALA A 351 29.43 93.50 22.37
CA ALA A 351 30.35 92.36 22.34
C ALA A 351 30.43 91.67 23.70
N ASP A 352 30.52 92.40 24.81
CA ASP A 352 30.52 91.80 26.15
C ASP A 352 29.18 91.12 26.46
N LEU A 353 28.05 91.74 26.09
CA LEU A 353 26.72 91.15 26.27
C LEU A 353 26.50 89.95 25.34
N VAL A 354 26.98 90.03 24.09
CA VAL A 354 26.99 88.94 23.11
C VAL A 354 27.92 87.82 23.58
N GLU A 355 29.06 88.12 24.20
CA GLU A 355 29.99 87.12 24.74
C GLU A 355 29.36 86.41 25.95
N GLN A 356 28.71 87.14 26.85
CA GLN A 356 28.03 86.53 28.00
C GLN A 356 26.79 85.72 27.59
N VAL A 357 26.02 86.21 26.62
CA VAL A 357 24.90 85.48 26.03
C VAL A 357 25.41 84.28 25.21
N SER A 358 26.50 84.41 24.45
CA SER A 358 27.15 83.33 23.71
C SER A 358 27.64 82.25 24.65
N ALA A 359 28.37 82.60 25.72
CA ALA A 359 28.83 81.66 26.74
C ALA A 359 27.66 80.93 27.43
N THR A 360 26.54 81.62 27.65
CA THR A 360 25.32 81.00 28.21
C THR A 360 24.64 80.08 27.21
N ILE A 361 24.57 80.46 25.93
CA ILE A 361 24.05 79.63 24.84
C ILE A 361 24.95 78.41 24.64
N GLU A 362 26.27 78.58 24.56
CA GLU A 362 27.26 77.50 24.50
C GLU A 362 27.12 76.54 25.66
N THR A 363 26.99 77.04 26.90
CA THR A 363 26.77 76.17 28.07
C THR A 363 25.45 75.39 27.96
N ARG A 364 24.39 76.00 27.43
CA ARG A 364 23.11 75.33 27.19
C ARG A 364 23.20 74.30 26.07
N VAL A 365 23.91 74.62 24.98
CA VAL A 365 24.17 73.74 23.84
C VAL A 365 24.99 72.54 24.31
N ILE A 366 26.11 72.75 25.00
CA ILE A 366 26.94 71.68 25.57
C ILE A 366 26.14 70.79 26.53
N ARG A 367 25.25 71.37 27.34
CA ARG A 367 24.36 70.58 28.21
C ARG A 367 23.35 69.75 27.40
N ALA A 368 22.73 70.35 26.39
CA ALA A 368 21.79 69.65 25.51
C ALA A 368 22.48 68.53 24.71
N GLU A 369 23.69 68.78 24.21
CA GLU A 369 24.53 67.77 23.53
C GLU A 369 24.92 66.64 24.48
N ARG A 370 25.28 66.95 25.73
CA ARG A 370 25.56 65.95 26.75
C ARG A 370 24.32 65.10 27.06
N ASP A 371 23.17 65.73 27.23
CA ASP A 371 21.92 65.02 27.54
C ASP A 371 21.47 64.15 26.36
N ALA A 372 21.63 64.62 25.13
CA ALA A 372 21.42 63.85 23.90
C ALA A 372 22.38 62.66 23.81
N ALA A 373 23.68 62.86 24.06
CA ALA A 373 24.67 61.78 24.07
C ALA A 373 24.41 60.73 25.16
N LEU A 374 23.88 61.14 26.32
CA LEU A 374 23.46 60.21 27.37
C LEU A 374 22.21 59.41 26.97
N ALA A 375 21.25 60.04 26.30
CA ALA A 375 20.07 59.37 25.77
C ALA A 375 20.43 58.36 24.67
N GLU A 376 21.31 58.73 23.74
CA GLU A 376 21.84 57.84 22.70
C GLU A 376 22.60 56.65 23.31
N LYS A 377 23.46 56.91 24.30
CA LYS A 377 24.14 55.83 25.03
C LYS A 377 23.17 54.89 25.74
N ALA A 378 22.10 55.41 26.34
CA ALA A 378 21.08 54.59 26.99
C ALA A 378 20.32 53.72 25.98
N ALA A 379 19.97 54.27 24.81
CA ALA A 379 19.36 53.53 23.72
C ALA A 379 20.28 52.41 23.21
N ALA A 380 21.55 52.72 22.94
CA ALA A 380 22.54 51.73 22.49
C ALA A 380 22.77 50.60 23.52
N VAL A 381 22.69 50.91 24.82
CA VAL A 381 22.76 49.89 25.88
C VAL A 381 21.51 48.98 25.88
N ALA A 382 20.32 49.55 25.66
CA ALA A 382 19.08 48.79 25.58
C ALA A 382 19.06 47.87 24.34
N GLU A 383 19.48 48.38 23.18
CA GLU A 383 19.62 47.59 21.95
C GLU A 383 20.62 46.45 22.13
N ARG A 384 21.77 46.73 22.76
CA ARG A 384 22.76 45.69 23.05
C ARG A 384 22.22 44.62 24.01
N ALA A 385 21.41 44.99 24.98
CA ALA A 385 20.77 44.04 25.89
C ALA A 385 19.78 43.13 25.16
N LEU A 386 18.97 43.69 24.26
CA LEU A 386 18.04 42.92 23.43
C LEU A 386 18.79 41.96 22.49
N ALA A 387 19.82 42.44 21.80
CA ALA A 387 20.64 41.61 20.92
C ALA A 387 21.34 40.46 21.66
N LEU A 388 21.73 40.66 22.93
CA LEU A 388 22.28 39.58 23.77
C LEU A 388 21.21 38.55 24.12
N TYR A 389 19.99 38.99 24.46
CA TYR A 389 18.88 38.10 24.75
C TYR A 389 18.51 37.23 23.54
N GLU A 390 18.37 37.85 22.36
CA GLU A 390 18.11 37.14 21.11
C GLU A 390 19.22 36.15 20.78
N ARG A 391 20.49 36.55 20.95
CA ARG A 391 21.63 35.66 20.73
C ARG A 391 21.61 34.45 21.67
N GLU A 392 21.20 34.62 22.92
CA GLU A 392 21.05 33.50 23.84
C GLU A 392 19.87 32.59 23.50
N ALA A 393 18.75 33.15 23.04
CA ALA A 393 17.61 32.37 22.55
C ALA A 393 18.01 31.50 21.35
N MET A 394 18.64 32.12 20.35
CA MET A 394 19.19 31.41 19.18
C MET A 394 20.21 30.33 19.57
N ARG A 395 21.00 30.57 20.62
CA ARG A 395 21.94 29.57 21.14
C ARG A 395 21.21 28.35 21.68
N ARG A 396 20.14 28.56 22.47
CA ARG A 396 19.33 27.48 23.04
C ARG A 396 18.62 26.67 21.95
N GLU A 397 18.07 27.33 20.94
CA GLU A 397 17.44 26.66 19.80
C GLU A 397 18.43 25.81 19.02
N ARG A 398 19.62 26.34 18.73
CA ARG A 398 20.68 25.59 18.06
C ARG A 398 21.12 24.38 18.91
N ASP A 399 21.28 24.55 20.21
CA ASP A 399 21.68 23.46 21.10
C ASP A 399 20.60 22.36 21.15
N ALA A 400 19.32 22.73 21.16
CA ALA A 400 18.19 21.78 21.03
C ALA A 400 18.20 21.06 19.68
N ALA A 401 18.41 21.79 18.57
CA ALA A 401 18.48 21.21 17.23
C ALA A 401 19.65 20.22 17.09
N VAL A 402 20.77 20.45 17.78
CA VAL A 402 21.90 19.50 17.82
C VAL A 402 21.51 18.22 18.55
N VAL A 403 20.81 18.32 19.68
CA VAL A 403 20.31 17.15 20.43
C VAL A 403 19.33 16.34 19.58
N ASP A 404 18.40 17.00 18.89
CA ASP A 404 17.44 16.33 18.00
C ASP A 404 18.13 15.65 16.83
N ARG A 405 19.12 16.31 16.21
CA ARG A 405 19.91 15.70 15.14
C ARG A 405 20.64 14.46 15.63
N ASP A 406 21.28 14.53 16.80
CA ASP A 406 22.04 13.40 17.33
C ASP A 406 21.10 12.23 17.72
N ARG A 407 19.89 12.52 18.21
CA ARG A 407 18.82 11.52 18.41
C ARG A 407 18.43 10.85 17.09
N ILE A 408 18.14 11.63 16.05
CA ILE A 408 17.76 11.11 14.73
C ILE A 408 18.88 10.26 14.12
N LEU A 409 20.14 10.66 14.27
CA LEU A 409 21.29 9.87 13.82
C LEU A 409 21.38 8.53 14.55
N GLY A 410 21.09 8.50 15.86
CA GLY A 410 21.01 7.27 16.63
C GLY A 410 19.88 6.34 16.17
N GLU A 411 18.69 6.90 15.93
CA GLU A 411 17.54 6.16 15.40
C GLU A 411 17.81 5.58 14.01
N ASN A 412 18.43 6.35 13.13
CA ASN A 412 18.83 5.88 11.79
C ASN A 412 19.88 4.77 11.87
N ALA A 413 20.84 4.85 12.79
CA ALA A 413 21.83 3.80 12.99
C ALA A 413 21.18 2.51 13.51
N ALA A 414 20.22 2.61 14.42
CA ALA A 414 19.46 1.47 14.91
C ALA A 414 18.64 0.82 13.79
N MET A 415 17.92 1.63 13.00
CA MET A 415 17.14 1.16 11.85
C MET A 415 18.02 0.47 10.79
N ALA A 416 19.21 1.03 10.50
CA ALA A 416 20.16 0.41 9.58
C ALA A 416 20.66 -0.96 10.09
N ALA A 417 20.85 -1.11 11.41
CA ALA A 417 21.22 -2.39 12.01
C ALA A 417 20.09 -3.42 11.92
N GLU A 418 18.83 -3.00 12.13
CA GLU A 418 17.66 -3.86 11.94
C GLU A 418 17.50 -4.32 10.49
N TRP A 419 17.61 -3.41 9.51
CA TRP A 419 17.59 -3.77 8.09
C TRP A 419 18.72 -4.72 7.71
N SER A 420 19.91 -4.53 8.28
CA SER A 420 21.01 -5.46 8.06
C SER A 420 20.68 -6.86 8.60
N LYS A 421 20.09 -6.95 9.79
CA LYS A 421 19.66 -8.22 10.39
C LYS A 421 18.57 -8.90 9.55
N GLU A 422 17.54 -8.15 9.14
CA GLU A 422 16.46 -8.67 8.29
C GLU A 422 17.00 -9.16 6.94
N ALA A 423 17.97 -8.47 6.34
CA ALA A 423 18.62 -8.89 5.11
C ALA A 423 19.34 -10.24 5.27
N HIS A 424 20.05 -10.46 6.39
CA HIS A 424 20.69 -11.74 6.68
C HIS A 424 19.67 -12.86 6.92
N GLU A 425 18.59 -12.59 7.65
CA GLU A 425 17.51 -13.55 7.87
C GLU A 425 16.83 -13.95 6.56
N LYS A 426 16.57 -12.99 5.67
CA LYS A 426 16.00 -13.25 4.34
C LYS A 426 16.92 -14.09 3.46
N GLU A 427 18.23 -13.88 3.54
CA GLU A 427 19.20 -14.68 2.81
C GLU A 427 19.29 -16.11 3.35
N ALA A 428 19.24 -16.29 4.68
CA ALA A 428 19.16 -17.61 5.29
C ALA A 428 17.89 -18.37 4.86
N MET A 429 16.74 -17.71 4.87
CA MET A 429 15.47 -18.30 4.41
C MET A 429 15.50 -18.70 2.92
N ARG A 430 16.20 -17.91 2.07
CA ARG A 430 16.41 -18.27 0.66
C ARG A 430 17.25 -19.53 0.52
N ALA A 431 18.35 -19.63 1.28
CA ALA A 431 19.20 -20.82 1.27
C ALA A 431 18.44 -22.08 1.75
N GLU A 432 17.60 -21.96 2.79
CA GLU A 432 16.76 -23.06 3.25
C GLU A 432 15.72 -23.48 2.20
N ARG A 433 15.06 -22.53 1.55
CA ARG A 433 14.13 -22.82 0.46
C ARG A 433 14.83 -23.55 -0.69
N ASP A 434 16.00 -23.08 -1.10
CA ASP A 434 16.74 -23.68 -2.22
C ASP A 434 17.17 -25.12 -1.89
N LYS A 435 17.56 -25.38 -0.63
CA LYS A 435 17.80 -26.74 -0.14
C LYS A 435 16.53 -27.60 -0.19
N ALA A 436 15.40 -27.09 0.30
CA ALA A 436 14.13 -27.84 0.28
C ALA A 436 13.67 -28.18 -1.15
N VAL A 437 13.89 -27.28 -2.11
CA VAL A 437 13.63 -27.54 -3.53
C VAL A 437 14.54 -28.65 -4.07
N ALA A 438 15.83 -28.62 -3.74
CA ALA A 438 16.76 -29.68 -4.13
C ALA A 438 16.37 -31.04 -3.54
N ASP A 439 15.98 -31.08 -2.26
CA ASP A 439 15.50 -32.30 -1.60
C ASP A 439 14.22 -32.83 -2.26
N ALA A 440 13.27 -31.94 -2.61
CA ALA A 440 12.04 -32.34 -3.31
C ALA A 440 12.33 -32.95 -4.69
N HIS A 441 13.29 -32.41 -5.44
CA HIS A 441 13.73 -33.00 -6.70
C HIS A 441 14.38 -34.38 -6.51
N ALA A 442 15.20 -34.55 -5.47
CA ALA A 442 15.80 -35.84 -5.14
C ALA A 442 14.72 -36.89 -4.80
N PHE A 443 13.73 -36.53 -3.97
CA PHE A 443 12.62 -37.42 -3.65
C PHE A 443 11.77 -37.79 -4.87
N ALA A 444 11.53 -36.85 -5.79
CA ALA A 444 10.82 -37.14 -7.03
C ALA A 444 11.59 -38.18 -7.88
N ALA A 445 12.91 -38.01 -8.03
CA ALA A 445 13.75 -38.96 -8.75
C ALA A 445 13.76 -40.35 -8.09
N ASP A 446 13.85 -40.42 -6.76
CA ASP A 446 13.79 -41.69 -6.03
C ASP A 446 12.44 -42.39 -6.20
N ARG A 447 11.33 -41.65 -6.14
CA ARG A 447 9.99 -42.18 -6.38
C ARG A 447 9.88 -42.76 -7.79
N ASP A 448 10.36 -42.03 -8.79
CA ASP A 448 10.28 -42.47 -10.19
C ASP A 448 11.14 -43.73 -10.42
N ARG A 449 12.29 -43.85 -9.76
CA ARG A 449 13.09 -45.09 -9.75
C ARG A 449 12.32 -46.26 -9.14
N VAL A 450 11.72 -46.08 -7.97
CA VAL A 450 10.93 -47.14 -7.29
C VAL A 450 9.74 -47.58 -8.14
N LEU A 451 9.07 -46.65 -8.82
CA LEU A 451 7.98 -46.98 -9.74
C LEU A 451 8.47 -47.80 -10.94
N ALA A 452 9.63 -47.48 -11.50
CA ALA A 452 10.23 -48.26 -12.58
C ALA A 452 10.62 -49.68 -12.13
N GLU A 453 11.22 -49.82 -10.95
CA GLU A 453 11.55 -51.12 -10.34
C GLU A 453 10.28 -51.96 -10.09
N SER A 454 9.23 -51.34 -9.54
CA SER A 454 7.95 -52.01 -9.32
C SER A 454 7.31 -52.47 -10.62
N ALA A 455 7.40 -51.68 -11.69
CA ALA A 455 6.88 -52.05 -13.01
C ALA A 455 7.65 -53.25 -13.60
N ALA A 456 8.98 -53.28 -13.44
CA ALA A 456 9.80 -54.41 -13.87
C ALA A 456 9.44 -55.70 -13.13
N LEU A 457 9.26 -55.64 -11.81
CA LEU A 457 8.85 -56.79 -10.99
C LEU A 457 7.46 -57.33 -11.36
N LEU A 458 6.53 -56.45 -11.76
CA LEU A 458 5.21 -56.89 -12.25
C LEU A 458 5.34 -57.68 -13.56
N VAL A 459 6.20 -57.24 -14.48
CA VAL A 459 6.47 -57.97 -15.73
C VAL A 459 7.10 -59.33 -15.45
N GLU A 460 8.08 -59.41 -14.54
CA GLU A 460 8.69 -60.69 -14.14
C GLU A 460 7.67 -61.65 -13.51
N ARG A 461 6.81 -61.15 -12.63
CA ARG A 461 5.73 -61.94 -12.03
C ARG A 461 4.76 -62.48 -13.08
N ASP A 462 4.35 -61.64 -14.03
CA ASP A 462 3.42 -62.04 -15.09
C ASP A 462 4.06 -63.11 -16.00
N ARG A 463 5.35 -62.97 -16.30
CA ARG A 463 6.12 -63.99 -17.02
C ARG A 463 6.17 -65.31 -16.26
N ALA A 464 6.54 -65.28 -14.97
CA ALA A 464 6.59 -66.48 -14.14
C ALA A 464 5.23 -67.17 -14.03
N SER A 465 4.14 -66.39 -13.97
CA SER A 465 2.78 -66.92 -13.95
C SER A 465 2.45 -67.65 -15.27
N GLY A 466 2.82 -67.08 -16.41
CA GLY A 466 2.66 -67.75 -17.70
C GLY A 466 3.49 -69.04 -17.84
N GLU A 467 4.72 -69.05 -17.31
CA GLU A 467 5.56 -70.27 -17.26
C GLU A 467 4.93 -71.36 -16.38
N ILE A 468 4.30 -71.00 -15.26
CA ILE A 468 3.54 -71.93 -14.42
C ILE A 468 2.35 -72.51 -15.17
N ASP A 469 1.56 -71.68 -15.85
CA ASP A 469 0.40 -72.14 -16.63
C ASP A 469 0.80 -73.12 -17.74
N GLU A 470 1.94 -72.87 -18.42
CA GLU A 470 2.48 -73.78 -19.42
C GLU A 470 2.88 -75.14 -18.82
N ILE A 471 3.56 -75.14 -17.66
CA ILE A 471 3.93 -76.37 -16.96
C ILE A 471 2.69 -77.15 -16.52
N ILE A 472 1.65 -76.46 -16.02
CA ILE A 472 0.37 -77.10 -15.66
C ILE A 472 -0.23 -77.80 -16.89
N GLY A 473 -0.31 -77.11 -18.03
CA GLY A 473 -0.83 -77.71 -19.27
C GLY A 473 -0.03 -78.92 -19.75
N GLN A 474 1.31 -78.88 -19.62
CA GLN A 474 2.17 -80.03 -19.93
C GLN A 474 1.93 -81.22 -19.00
N LEU A 475 1.75 -80.98 -17.70
CA LEU A 475 1.45 -82.02 -16.70
C LEU A 475 0.08 -82.65 -16.96
N GLU A 476 -0.94 -81.86 -17.30
CA GLU A 476 -2.27 -82.35 -17.65
C GLU A 476 -2.23 -83.24 -18.90
N ALA A 477 -1.49 -82.83 -19.93
CA ALA A 477 -1.31 -83.63 -21.15
C ALA A 477 -0.56 -84.95 -20.88
N ALA A 478 0.50 -84.91 -20.06
CA ALA A 478 1.25 -86.10 -19.67
C ALA A 478 0.39 -87.07 -18.85
N LEU A 479 -0.46 -86.54 -17.95
CA LEU A 479 -1.40 -87.34 -17.17
C LEU A 479 -2.41 -88.06 -18.08
N ALA A 480 -3.03 -87.34 -19.02
CA ALA A 480 -3.96 -87.91 -19.99
C ALA A 480 -3.30 -89.03 -20.81
N HIS A 481 -2.07 -88.82 -21.27
CA HIS A 481 -1.33 -89.86 -22.00
C HIS A 481 -1.03 -91.10 -21.14
N SER A 482 -0.69 -90.90 -19.86
CA SER A 482 -0.50 -92.01 -18.92
C SER A 482 -1.79 -92.80 -18.69
N GLU A 483 -2.95 -92.14 -18.65
CA GLU A 483 -4.25 -92.79 -18.53
C GLU A 483 -4.60 -93.61 -19.78
N GLU A 484 -4.29 -93.09 -20.98
CA GLU A 484 -4.44 -93.82 -22.25
C GLU A 484 -3.58 -95.10 -22.29
N LEU A 485 -2.30 -95.00 -21.92
CA LEU A 485 -1.39 -96.15 -21.84
C LEU A 485 -1.86 -97.18 -20.80
N ALA A 486 -2.40 -96.73 -19.67
CA ALA A 486 -2.98 -97.63 -18.67
C ALA A 486 -4.19 -98.39 -19.24
N ALA A 487 -5.09 -97.69 -19.96
CA ALA A 487 -6.23 -98.31 -20.62
C ALA A 487 -5.81 -99.30 -21.72
N GLU A 488 -4.77 -98.98 -22.50
CA GLU A 488 -4.21 -99.89 -23.50
C GLU A 488 -3.61 -101.16 -22.86
N ARG A 489 -2.82 -101.00 -21.79
CA ARG A 489 -2.27 -102.11 -21.02
C ARG A 489 -3.38 -103.02 -20.49
N ASP A 490 -4.46 -102.44 -19.95
CA ASP A 490 -5.58 -103.20 -19.41
C ASP A 490 -6.32 -103.98 -20.52
N ARG A 491 -6.47 -103.40 -21.72
CA ARG A 491 -7.00 -104.10 -22.91
C ARG A 491 -6.12 -105.26 -23.34
N LEU A 492 -4.80 -105.05 -23.47
CA LEU A 492 -3.84 -106.10 -23.85
C LEU A 492 -3.80 -107.22 -22.79
N ALA A 493 -3.93 -106.89 -21.51
CA ALA A 493 -4.02 -107.87 -20.43
C ALA A 493 -5.29 -108.74 -20.57
N ALA A 494 -6.43 -108.13 -20.90
CA ALA A 494 -7.68 -108.85 -21.15
C ALA A 494 -7.60 -109.75 -22.40
N GLU A 495 -7.01 -109.26 -23.49
CA GLU A 495 -6.78 -110.05 -24.72
C GLU A 495 -5.87 -111.26 -24.45
N LYS A 496 -4.76 -111.04 -23.73
CA LYS A 496 -3.86 -112.12 -23.31
C LYS A 496 -4.59 -113.16 -22.46
N ALA A 497 -5.44 -112.74 -21.53
CA ALA A 497 -6.23 -113.66 -20.70
C ALA A 497 -7.20 -114.50 -21.55
N ALA A 498 -7.86 -113.88 -22.55
CA ALA A 498 -8.73 -114.58 -23.49
C ALA A 498 -7.97 -115.62 -24.34
N LEU A 499 -6.80 -115.26 -24.89
CA LEU A 499 -5.95 -116.19 -25.66
C LEU A 499 -5.44 -117.36 -24.80
N ILE A 500 -5.12 -117.11 -23.52
CA ILE A 500 -4.76 -118.17 -22.58
C ILE A 500 -5.93 -119.13 -22.38
N SER A 501 -7.15 -118.61 -22.17
CA SER A 501 -8.36 -119.42 -22.05
C SER A 501 -8.62 -120.27 -23.30
N GLU A 502 -8.51 -119.66 -24.48
CA GLU A 502 -8.70 -120.36 -25.76
C GLU A 502 -7.68 -121.49 -25.95
N ARG A 503 -6.41 -121.22 -25.64
CA ARG A 503 -5.34 -122.24 -25.65
C ARG A 503 -5.65 -123.39 -24.70
N ASP A 504 -6.08 -123.09 -23.48
CA ASP A 504 -6.37 -124.09 -22.46
C ASP A 504 -7.60 -124.93 -22.84
N ASP A 505 -8.61 -124.33 -23.47
CA ASP A 505 -9.76 -125.04 -24.07
C ASP A 505 -9.36 -125.94 -25.24
N ALA A 506 -8.51 -125.45 -26.14
CA ALA A 506 -7.99 -126.25 -27.26
C ALA A 506 -7.18 -127.46 -26.76
N ARG A 507 -6.35 -127.27 -25.72
CA ARG A 507 -5.64 -128.37 -25.05
C ARG A 507 -6.59 -129.38 -24.43
N ARG A 508 -7.63 -128.92 -23.73
CA ARG A 508 -8.66 -129.82 -23.16
C ARG A 508 -9.35 -130.65 -24.24
N ARG A 509 -9.74 -130.04 -25.37
CA ARG A 509 -10.33 -130.76 -26.51
C ARG A 509 -9.38 -131.82 -27.07
N SER A 510 -8.11 -131.46 -27.32
CA SER A 510 -7.10 -132.40 -27.80
C SER A 510 -6.83 -133.58 -26.85
N LEU A 511 -7.02 -133.41 -25.54
CA LEU A 511 -6.90 -134.48 -24.54
C LEU A 511 -8.12 -135.41 -24.52
N VAL A 512 -9.31 -134.89 -24.82
CA VAL A 512 -10.56 -135.67 -24.93
C VAL A 512 -10.57 -136.49 -26.23
N ASP A 513 -10.06 -135.94 -27.33
CA ASP A 513 -9.97 -136.64 -28.62
C ASP A 513 -8.89 -137.75 -28.66
N ALA A 514 -8.04 -137.83 -27.61
CA ALA A 514 -6.94 -138.79 -27.48
C ALA A 514 -7.24 -139.97 -26.53
N GLN A 515 -8.46 -140.06 -25.98
CA GLN A 515 -8.99 -141.19 -25.22
C GLN A 515 -9.97 -142.00 -26.07
#